data_AF-A0AAN8F5J4-F1
#
_entry.id   AF-A0AAN8F5J4-F1
#
_cell.length_a   1.000
_cell.length_b   1.000
_cell.length_c   1.000
_cell.angle_alpha   90.00
_cell.angle_beta   90.00
_cell.angle_gamma   90.00
#
_symmetry.space_group_name_H-M   'P 1'
#
loop_
_entity.id
_entity.type
_entity.pdbx_description
1 polymer ?
#
loop_
_entity_poly.entity_id
_entity_poly.type
_entity_poly.pdbx_seq_one_letter_code
_entity_poly.pdbx_strand_id
1 'polypeptide(L)'
;MILAAASENATVADLLSRYGHGQALLMHGGLNRLTRAMAENVDVELNQTVTSVEEGDSVVTVKTPTRLYTARQVIITAPPLVASLIQFSPPLQPEFAEFIETYRPTGRAHYFTMTFPSPFWRQRGKSGQIIHTNPQGPVVWLTTFDVGSPTMCVKTTSGQMCAVVAPLACYHPTSTLPRCDFCVE
;
A
#
# COMPACT_ATOMS: atom_id res chain seq x y z
N MET A 1 5.64 2.59 -5.53
CA MET A 1 6.58 2.89 -4.43
C MET A 1 6.19 2.01 -3.24
N ILE A 2 6.77 0.82 -3.17
CA ILE A 2 6.75 -0.04 -1.97
C ILE A 2 7.96 0.42 -1.17
N LEU A 3 7.76 0.97 0.03
CA LEU A 3 8.88 1.17 0.96
C LEU A 3 9.29 -0.21 1.52
N ALA A 4 9.97 -0.98 0.67
CA ALA A 4 10.92 -1.99 1.10
C ALA A 4 12.26 -1.45 0.63
N ALA A 5 13.16 -1.16 1.57
CA ALA A 5 14.54 -0.88 1.24
C ALA A 5 15.11 -2.13 0.53
N ALA A 6 15.22 -2.05 -0.78
CA ALA A 6 16.02 -2.94 -1.60
C ALA A 6 16.86 -2.07 -2.52
N SER A 7 17.89 -1.46 -1.91
CA SER A 7 19.01 -0.83 -2.61
C SER A 7 19.97 -1.92 -3.10
N GLU A 8 19.47 -2.87 -3.90
CA GLU A 8 20.35 -3.85 -4.54
C GLU A 8 19.93 -4.03 -6.00
N ASN A 9 20.93 -4.23 -6.85
CA ASN A 9 20.85 -4.43 -8.31
C ASN A 9 20.26 -5.81 -8.65
N ALA A 10 19.19 -6.20 -7.97
CA ALA A 10 18.47 -7.46 -8.14
C ALA A 10 17.23 -7.24 -9.00
N THR A 11 16.91 -8.20 -9.86
CA THR A 11 15.64 -8.14 -10.59
C THR A 11 14.48 -8.29 -9.62
N VAL A 12 13.31 -7.72 -9.95
CA VAL A 12 12.09 -7.93 -9.15
C VAL A 12 11.80 -9.43 -8.99
N ALA A 13 12.10 -10.23 -10.01
CA ALA A 13 11.99 -11.69 -9.94
C ALA A 13 12.98 -12.33 -8.94
N ASP A 14 14.24 -11.87 -8.87
CA ASP A 14 15.22 -12.34 -7.89
C ASP A 14 14.85 -11.93 -6.46
N LEU A 15 14.40 -10.69 -6.28
CA LEU A 15 13.98 -10.19 -4.98
C LEU A 15 12.79 -10.99 -4.44
N LEU A 16 11.80 -11.25 -5.30
CA LEU A 16 10.58 -11.96 -4.92
C LEU A 16 10.79 -13.47 -4.77
N SER A 17 11.67 -14.09 -5.56
CA SER A 17 11.96 -15.52 -5.47
C SER A 17 12.82 -15.87 -4.25
N ARG A 18 13.79 -15.02 -3.89
CA ARG A 18 14.69 -15.25 -2.75
C ARG A 18 14.11 -14.79 -1.41
N TYR A 19 13.38 -13.68 -1.40
CA TYR A 19 12.92 -13.05 -0.16
C TYR A 19 11.39 -13.05 0.01
N GLY A 20 10.63 -13.53 -0.97
CA GLY A 20 9.18 -13.31 -1.01
C GLY A 20 8.88 -11.81 -1.12
N HIS A 21 7.71 -11.38 -0.63
CA HIS A 21 7.43 -9.93 -0.44
C HIS A 21 8.15 -9.36 0.81
N GLY A 22 9.34 -9.87 1.13
CA GLY A 22 10.06 -9.64 2.38
C GLY A 22 9.61 -10.58 3.51
N GLN A 23 10.56 -11.03 4.33
CA GLN A 23 10.29 -11.63 5.64
C GLN A 23 9.69 -10.52 6.52
N ALA A 24 8.37 -10.38 6.53
CA ALA A 24 7.70 -9.30 7.21
C ALA A 24 7.28 -9.73 8.62
N LEU A 25 7.78 -9.02 9.64
CA LEU A 25 7.16 -9.04 10.95
C LEU A 25 5.79 -8.36 10.87
N LEU A 26 4.76 -8.98 11.43
CA LEU A 26 3.45 -8.36 11.57
C LEU A 26 3.42 -7.54 12.85
N MET A 27 3.06 -6.26 12.72
CA MET A 27 2.81 -5.43 13.89
C MET A 27 1.52 -5.89 14.58
N HIS A 28 1.63 -6.26 15.85
CA HIS A 28 0.46 -6.64 16.64
C HIS A 28 -0.55 -5.48 16.73
N GLY A 29 -1.76 -5.75 16.25
CA GLY A 29 -2.84 -4.75 16.14
C GLY A 29 -2.78 -3.87 14.90
N GLY A 30 -1.89 -4.16 13.94
CA GLY A 30 -1.80 -3.50 12.64
C GLY A 30 -0.89 -2.27 12.60
N LEU A 31 -0.43 -1.92 11.38
CA LEU A 31 0.43 -0.74 11.14
C LEU A 31 -0.28 0.60 11.42
N ASN A 32 -1.62 0.62 11.46
CA ASN A 32 -2.38 1.80 11.87
C ASN A 32 -2.08 2.23 13.32
N ARG A 33 -1.57 1.34 14.17
CA ARG A 33 -1.11 1.72 15.51
C ARG A 33 0.08 2.65 15.45
N LEU A 34 1.03 2.36 14.57
CA LEU A 34 2.19 3.22 14.35
C LEU A 34 1.76 4.58 13.83
N THR A 35 0.89 4.63 12.82
CA THR A 35 0.44 5.92 12.27
C THR A 35 -0.31 6.76 13.28
N ARG A 36 -1.18 6.15 14.12
CA ARG A 36 -1.85 6.86 15.21
C ARG A 36 -0.87 7.35 16.27
N ALA A 37 0.09 6.52 16.69
CA ALA A 37 1.09 6.92 17.67
C ALA A 37 1.94 8.10 17.17
N MET A 38 2.29 8.13 15.88
CA MET A 38 2.99 9.27 15.28
C MET A 38 2.12 10.54 15.24
N ALA A 39 0.80 10.39 15.10
CA ALA A 39 -0.14 11.51 15.05
C ALA A 39 -0.49 12.10 16.43
N GLU A 40 -0.22 11.39 17.55
CA GLU A 40 -0.62 11.81 18.90
C GLU A 40 -0.07 13.20 19.31
N ASN A 41 1.09 13.59 18.79
CA ASN A 41 1.76 14.84 19.14
C ASN A 41 1.87 15.81 17.95
N VAL A 42 1.02 15.64 16.94
CA VAL A 42 0.98 16.47 15.74
C VAL A 42 -0.45 16.96 15.53
N ASP A 43 -0.60 18.25 15.21
CA ASP A 43 -1.90 18.78 14.80
C ASP A 43 -2.24 18.27 13.39
N VAL A 44 -3.26 17.42 13.30
CA VAL A 44 -3.65 16.76 12.06
C VAL A 44 -5.07 17.17 11.70
N GLU A 45 -5.20 17.87 10.57
CA GLU A 45 -6.49 18.23 10.01
C GLU A 45 -6.87 17.32 8.83
N LEU A 46 -7.92 16.53 9.01
CA LEU A 46 -8.46 15.63 7.98
C LEU A 46 -9.47 16.35 7.08
N ASN A 47 -9.74 15.78 5.90
CA ASN A 47 -10.66 16.33 4.88
C ASN A 47 -10.23 17.70 4.33
N GLN A 48 -8.92 17.97 4.36
CA GLN A 48 -8.31 19.21 3.90
C GLN A 48 -7.45 18.94 2.66
N THR A 49 -8.10 18.72 1.52
CA THR A 49 -7.40 18.50 0.24
C THR A 49 -6.71 19.79 -0.18
N VAL A 50 -5.38 19.77 -0.24
CA VAL A 50 -4.59 20.92 -0.70
C VAL A 50 -4.79 21.11 -2.21
N THR A 51 -5.12 22.34 -2.62
CA THR A 51 -5.35 22.71 -4.02
C THR A 51 -4.26 23.62 -4.57
N SER A 52 -3.66 24.48 -3.74
CA SER A 52 -2.53 25.30 -4.13
C SER A 52 -1.55 25.55 -2.99
N VAL A 53 -0.30 25.79 -3.37
CA VAL A 53 0.79 26.21 -2.51
C VAL A 53 1.45 27.44 -3.14
N GLU A 54 1.43 28.55 -2.42
CA GLU A 54 1.90 29.85 -2.89
C GLU A 54 3.04 30.32 -1.99
N GLU A 55 4.26 30.37 -2.52
CA GLU A 55 5.43 30.92 -1.86
C GLU A 55 5.39 32.45 -1.92
N GLY A 56 5.43 33.08 -0.76
CA GLY A 56 5.62 34.52 -0.62
C GLY A 56 6.96 34.83 0.03
N ASP A 57 7.27 36.12 0.19
CA ASP A 57 8.59 36.59 0.64
C ASP A 57 9.02 36.07 2.02
N SER A 58 8.08 35.77 2.91
CA SER A 58 8.35 35.37 4.30
C SER A 58 7.60 34.12 4.76
N VAL A 59 6.52 33.76 4.09
CA VAL A 59 5.66 32.62 4.41
C VAL A 59 5.15 31.98 3.14
N VAL A 60 4.86 30.69 3.24
CA VAL A 60 4.15 29.90 2.25
C VAL A 60 2.68 29.84 2.67
N THR A 61 1.78 30.10 1.72
CA THR A 61 0.33 29.96 1.88
C THR A 61 -0.12 28.64 1.26
N VAL A 62 -0.82 27.82 2.03
CA VAL A 62 -1.42 26.56 1.56
C VAL A 62 -2.93 26.71 1.56
N LYS A 63 -3.55 26.42 0.42
CA LYS A 63 -4.98 26.56 0.22
C LYS A 63 -5.66 25.21 0.11
N THR A 64 -6.82 25.11 0.75
CA THR A 64 -7.78 24.03 0.57
C THR A 64 -9.13 24.64 0.16
N PRO A 65 -10.14 23.84 -0.19
CA PRO A 65 -11.48 24.36 -0.50
C PRO A 65 -12.13 25.11 0.66
N THR A 66 -11.72 24.85 1.91
CA THR A 66 -12.41 25.36 3.10
C THR A 66 -11.51 26.24 3.98
N ARG A 67 -10.19 26.25 3.77
CA ARG A 67 -9.26 26.92 4.66
C ARG A 67 -8.00 27.41 3.95
N LEU A 68 -7.35 28.39 4.58
CA LEU A 68 -6.02 28.87 4.26
C LEU A 68 -5.11 28.63 5.46
N TYR A 69 -3.93 28.11 5.19
CA TYR A 69 -2.86 27.90 6.18
C TYR A 69 -1.64 28.73 5.77
N THR A 70 -0.88 29.20 6.74
CA THR A 70 0.40 29.88 6.51
C THR A 70 1.48 29.20 7.33
N ALA A 71 2.66 29.04 6.74
CA ALA A 71 3.81 28.42 7.39
C ALA A 71 5.11 29.01 6.85
N ARG A 72 6.20 28.88 7.60
CA ARG A 72 7.54 29.28 7.11
C ARG A 72 8.09 28.30 6.08
N GLN A 73 7.67 27.04 6.13
CA GLN A 73 8.11 25.97 5.25
C GLN A 73 6.96 24.98 5.06
N VAL A 74 6.92 24.34 3.90
CA VAL A 74 5.94 23.30 3.55
C VAL A 74 6.69 22.07 3.07
N ILE A 75 6.32 20.90 3.59
CA ILE A 75 6.85 19.60 3.14
C ILE A 75 5.70 18.85 2.49
N ILE A 76 5.85 18.51 1.20
CA ILE A 76 4.89 17.71 0.47
C ILE A 76 5.29 16.24 0.55
N THR A 77 4.51 15.46 1.28
CA THR A 77 4.72 14.00 1.42
C THR A 77 3.74 13.18 0.58
N ALA A 78 3.01 13.84 -0.34
CA ALA A 78 2.07 13.19 -1.23
C ALA A 78 2.81 12.43 -2.36
N PRO A 79 2.27 11.28 -2.83
CA PRO A 79 2.82 10.61 -4.01
C PRO A 79 2.87 11.54 -5.23
N PRO A 80 3.78 11.34 -6.20
CA PRO A 80 3.94 12.24 -7.35
C PRO A 80 2.64 12.53 -8.11
N LEU A 81 1.82 11.50 -8.34
CA LEU A 81 0.52 11.63 -9.00
C LEU A 81 -0.49 12.50 -8.23
N VAL A 82 -0.40 12.53 -6.89
CA VAL A 82 -1.24 13.39 -6.06
C VAL A 82 -0.66 14.80 -6.01
N ALA A 83 0.67 14.91 -5.92
CA ALA A 83 1.37 16.20 -5.95
C ALA A 83 1.12 16.96 -7.27
N SER A 84 0.99 16.26 -8.41
CA SER A 84 0.68 16.88 -9.71
C SER A 84 -0.71 17.53 -9.79
N LEU A 85 -1.58 17.30 -8.80
CA LEU A 85 -2.91 17.94 -8.71
C LEU A 85 -2.86 19.27 -7.96
N ILE A 86 -1.73 19.60 -7.34
CA ILE A 86 -1.53 20.84 -6.57
C ILE A 86 -0.96 21.91 -7.49
N GLN A 87 -1.52 23.11 -7.46
CA GLN A 87 -0.97 24.26 -8.17
C GLN A 87 0.14 24.90 -7.33
N PHE A 88 1.31 25.09 -7.92
CA PHE A 88 2.44 25.74 -7.26
C PHE A 88 2.67 27.14 -7.86
N SER A 89 2.85 28.13 -7.00
CA SER A 89 3.25 29.49 -7.38
C SER A 89 4.41 29.95 -6.47
N PRO A 90 5.61 30.22 -7.00
CA PRO A 90 5.98 30.07 -8.40
C PRO A 90 5.92 28.59 -8.85
N PRO A 91 5.89 28.32 -10.16
CA PRO A 91 5.94 26.96 -10.67
C PRO A 91 7.16 26.21 -10.11
N LEU A 92 7.00 24.89 -9.91
CA LEU A 92 8.11 24.03 -9.52
C LEU A 92 9.25 24.13 -10.55
N GLN A 93 10.47 23.79 -10.11
CA GLN A 93 11.59 23.67 -11.03
C GLN A 93 11.25 22.68 -12.15
N PRO A 94 11.66 22.95 -13.41
CA PRO A 94 11.22 22.18 -14.57
C PRO A 94 11.38 20.67 -14.43
N GLU A 95 12.48 20.20 -13.84
CA GLU A 95 12.76 18.77 -13.68
C GLU A 95 11.76 18.09 -12.74
N PHE A 96 11.32 18.78 -11.68
CA PHE A 96 10.33 18.26 -10.76
C PHE A 96 8.91 18.34 -11.35
N ALA A 97 8.59 19.42 -12.06
CA ALA A 97 7.32 19.56 -12.76
C ALA A 97 7.13 18.43 -13.79
N GLU A 98 8.14 18.20 -14.64
CA GLU A 98 8.12 17.12 -15.62
C GLU A 98 8.01 15.75 -14.95
N PHE A 99 8.76 15.51 -13.87
CA PHE A 99 8.70 14.25 -13.14
C PHE A 99 7.29 13.94 -12.62
N ILE A 100 6.64 14.88 -11.93
CA ILE A 100 5.30 14.62 -11.37
C ILE A 100 4.23 14.53 -12.46
N GLU A 101 4.36 15.30 -13.54
CA GLU A 101 3.42 15.27 -14.67
C GLU A 101 3.51 13.98 -15.48
N THR A 102 4.70 13.42 -15.66
CA THR A 102 4.95 12.21 -16.46
C THR A 102 4.89 10.93 -15.64
N TYR A 103 4.84 11.02 -14.30
CA TYR A 103 4.77 9.86 -13.43
C TYR A 103 3.52 9.02 -13.69
N ARG A 104 3.69 7.84 -14.27
CA ARG A 104 2.61 6.87 -14.56
C ARG A 104 2.97 5.52 -13.92
N PRO A 105 2.61 5.27 -12.65
CA PRO A 105 2.90 3.99 -12.01
C PRO A 105 2.12 2.88 -12.73
N THR A 106 2.82 1.81 -13.06
CA THR A 106 2.23 0.61 -13.67
C THR A 106 2.08 -0.50 -12.62
N GLY A 107 1.19 -1.44 -12.90
CA GLY A 107 0.86 -2.54 -11.99
C GLY A 107 -0.37 -2.25 -11.14
N ARG A 108 -1.23 -3.26 -11.02
CA ARG A 108 -2.40 -3.24 -10.13
C ARG A 108 -2.19 -4.35 -9.13
N ALA A 109 -2.33 -4.03 -7.85
CA ALA A 109 -2.30 -5.00 -6.76
C ALA A 109 -3.68 -5.06 -6.12
N HIS A 110 -4.25 -6.25 -6.01
CA HIS A 110 -5.48 -6.49 -5.25
C HIS A 110 -5.14 -7.26 -3.99
N TYR A 111 -5.56 -6.73 -2.85
CA TYR A 111 -5.39 -7.41 -1.57
C TYR A 111 -6.72 -8.00 -1.14
N PHE A 112 -6.73 -9.29 -0.83
CA PHE A 112 -7.88 -9.95 -0.21
C PHE A 112 -7.43 -10.72 1.03
N THR A 113 -8.37 -10.95 1.94
CA THR A 113 -8.16 -11.74 3.15
C THR A 113 -9.15 -12.89 3.18
N MET A 114 -8.66 -14.12 3.23
CA MET A 114 -9.49 -15.32 3.41
C MET A 114 -9.40 -15.79 4.84
N THR A 115 -10.54 -16.07 5.46
CA THR A 115 -10.58 -16.39 6.88
C THR A 115 -11.17 -17.77 7.13
N PHE A 116 -10.50 -18.57 7.94
CA PHE A 116 -10.86 -19.96 8.24
C PHE A 116 -11.04 -20.19 9.75
N PRO A 117 -11.88 -21.17 10.16
CA PRO A 117 -12.04 -21.52 11.58
C PRO A 117 -10.77 -22.08 12.23
N SER A 118 -9.89 -22.71 11.46
CA SER A 118 -8.61 -23.22 11.95
C SER A 118 -7.54 -23.13 10.85
N PRO A 119 -6.24 -22.99 11.22
CA PRO A 119 -5.15 -22.93 10.26
C PRO A 119 -4.73 -24.35 9.86
N PHE A 120 -5.59 -25.07 9.14
CA PHE A 120 -5.40 -26.49 8.80
C PHE A 120 -4.07 -26.78 8.06
N TRP A 121 -3.53 -25.79 7.35
CA TRP A 121 -2.22 -25.88 6.72
C TRP A 121 -1.08 -26.07 7.73
N ARG A 122 -1.15 -25.44 8.91
CA ARG A 122 -0.14 -25.61 9.99
C ARG A 122 -0.09 -27.06 10.48
N GLN A 123 -1.25 -27.70 10.61
CA GLN A 123 -1.35 -29.11 11.03
C GLN A 123 -0.70 -30.08 10.04
N ARG A 124 -0.59 -29.67 8.77
CA ARG A 124 0.09 -30.41 7.70
C ARG A 124 1.56 -29.99 7.52
N GLY A 125 2.13 -29.27 8.48
CA GLY A 125 3.52 -28.78 8.42
C GLY A 125 3.75 -27.72 7.34
N LYS A 126 2.71 -26.99 6.91
CA LYS A 126 2.80 -25.92 5.91
C LYS A 126 2.66 -24.53 6.57
N SER A 127 3.32 -23.53 6.00
CA SER A 127 3.34 -22.16 6.53
C SER A 127 2.12 -21.31 6.13
N GLY A 128 1.30 -21.76 5.18
CA GLY A 128 0.25 -20.94 4.56
C GLY A 128 0.76 -19.97 3.49
N GLN A 129 2.07 -20.00 3.18
CA GLN A 129 2.65 -19.27 2.07
C GLN A 129 2.47 -20.04 0.76
N ILE A 130 1.93 -19.36 -0.24
CA ILE A 130 1.81 -19.81 -1.62
C ILE A 130 2.46 -18.73 -2.48
N ILE A 131 3.32 -19.12 -3.42
CA ILE A 131 3.77 -18.26 -4.52
C ILE A 131 3.27 -18.94 -5.78
N HIS A 132 2.40 -18.26 -6.52
CA HIS A 132 1.81 -18.76 -7.75
C HIS A 132 2.00 -17.74 -8.86
N THR A 133 2.39 -18.24 -10.04
CA THR A 133 2.58 -17.43 -11.24
C THR A 133 2.03 -18.16 -12.45
N ASN A 134 1.17 -17.49 -13.22
CA ASN A 134 0.65 -18.04 -14.47
C ASN A 134 0.52 -16.92 -15.53
N PRO A 135 1.47 -16.79 -16.46
CA PRO A 135 1.45 -15.73 -17.48
C PRO A 135 0.20 -15.75 -18.38
N GLN A 136 -0.46 -16.91 -18.52
CA GLN A 136 -1.66 -17.10 -19.35
C GLN A 136 -2.96 -17.12 -18.52
N GLY A 137 -2.86 -17.04 -17.19
CA GLY A 137 -4.00 -17.12 -16.28
C GLY A 137 -4.60 -15.74 -15.97
N PRO A 138 -5.85 -15.70 -15.45
CA PRO A 138 -6.46 -14.46 -14.99
C PRO A 138 -5.72 -13.85 -13.78
N VAL A 139 -4.96 -14.68 -13.07
CA VAL A 139 -4.05 -14.29 -11.99
C VAL A 139 -2.63 -14.56 -12.46
N VAL A 140 -1.94 -13.48 -12.87
CA VAL A 140 -0.56 -13.59 -13.35
C VAL A 140 0.40 -13.86 -12.21
N TRP A 141 0.12 -13.26 -11.05
CA TRP A 141 0.90 -13.42 -9.84
C TRP A 141 0.00 -13.41 -8.61
N LEU A 142 0.22 -14.37 -7.71
CA LEU A 142 -0.39 -14.46 -6.40
C LEU A 142 0.68 -14.81 -5.37
N THR A 143 0.67 -14.11 -4.25
CA THR A 143 1.40 -14.57 -3.06
C THR A 143 0.44 -14.59 -1.89
N THR A 144 0.45 -15.64 -1.08
CA THR A 144 -0.35 -15.70 0.16
C THR A 144 0.56 -15.68 1.38
N PHE A 145 0.05 -15.16 2.49
CA PHE A 145 0.71 -15.22 3.79
C PHE A 145 -0.30 -15.55 4.88
N ASP A 146 0.08 -16.44 5.79
CA ASP A 146 -0.65 -16.67 7.03
C ASP A 146 -0.41 -15.48 7.97
N VAL A 147 -1.47 -14.74 8.29
CA VAL A 147 -1.42 -13.58 9.20
C VAL A 147 -2.09 -13.86 10.54
N GLY A 148 -2.46 -15.12 10.82
CA GLY A 148 -3.00 -15.54 12.11
C GLY A 148 -1.92 -15.56 13.20
N SER A 149 -2.25 -15.16 14.42
CA SER A 149 -1.28 -15.17 15.54
C SER A 149 -0.83 -16.60 15.89
N PRO A 150 0.41 -16.78 16.39
CA PRO A 150 0.90 -18.07 16.88
C PRO A 150 0.07 -18.65 18.04
N THR A 151 -0.50 -17.79 18.91
CA THR A 151 -1.23 -18.18 20.13
C THR A 151 -2.76 -18.13 20.00
N MET A 152 -3.30 -17.63 18.87
CA MET A 152 -4.74 -17.45 18.64
C MET A 152 -5.56 -18.74 18.47
N CYS A 153 -4.95 -19.92 18.66
CA CYS A 153 -5.61 -21.22 18.53
C CYS A 153 -5.91 -21.91 19.87
N VAL A 154 -5.99 -21.17 20.98
CA VAL A 154 -6.45 -21.71 22.27
C VAL A 154 -7.87 -21.20 22.54
N LYS A 155 -8.81 -22.14 22.59
CA LYS A 155 -10.26 -21.97 22.79
C LYS A 155 -10.63 -20.78 23.69
N THR A 156 -11.10 -19.69 23.11
CA THR A 156 -11.97 -18.74 23.82
C THR A 156 -13.19 -18.45 22.97
N THR A 157 -14.34 -18.47 23.63
CA THR A 157 -15.72 -18.65 23.14
C THR A 157 -16.30 -17.44 22.39
N SER A 158 -15.45 -16.61 21.77
CA SER A 158 -15.85 -15.45 20.96
C SER A 158 -15.11 -15.54 19.64
N GLY A 159 -15.84 -15.61 18.52
CA GLY A 159 -15.37 -16.06 17.21
C GLY A 159 -13.97 -15.56 16.82
N GLN A 160 -13.04 -16.50 16.70
CA GLN A 160 -11.65 -16.27 16.30
C GLN A 160 -11.39 -16.91 14.94
N MET A 161 -10.61 -16.23 14.11
CA MET A 161 -10.66 -16.36 12.67
C MET A 161 -9.24 -16.25 12.11
N CYS A 162 -8.75 -17.30 11.44
CA CYS A 162 -7.38 -17.35 10.88
C CYS A 162 -7.38 -16.78 9.46
N ALA A 163 -6.58 -15.74 9.21
CA ALA A 163 -6.60 -15.01 7.95
C ALA A 163 -5.38 -15.32 7.05
N VAL A 164 -5.62 -15.40 5.75
CA VAL A 164 -4.61 -15.46 4.69
C VAL A 164 -4.75 -14.21 3.83
N VAL A 165 -3.70 -13.40 3.74
CA VAL A 165 -3.68 -12.20 2.89
C VAL A 165 -2.98 -12.52 1.58
N ALA A 166 -3.54 -12.04 0.47
CA ALA A 166 -2.94 -12.22 -0.83
C ALA A 166 -2.96 -10.96 -1.71
N PRO A 167 -1.78 -10.44 -2.12
CA PRO A 167 -1.67 -9.57 -3.29
C PRO A 167 -1.84 -10.37 -4.60
N LEU A 168 -2.73 -9.89 -5.47
CA LEU A 168 -2.90 -10.33 -6.86
C LEU A 168 -2.44 -9.23 -7.80
N ALA A 169 -1.63 -9.60 -8.79
CA ALA A 169 -1.44 -8.77 -9.97
C ALA A 169 -2.22 -9.36 -11.16
N CYS A 170 -3.18 -8.60 -11.66
CA CYS A 170 -3.92 -8.93 -12.89
C CYS A 170 -3.36 -8.09 -14.05
N TYR A 171 -3.06 -8.74 -15.17
CA TYR A 171 -2.70 -8.07 -16.42
C TYR A 171 -3.90 -8.08 -17.36
N HIS A 172 -4.32 -6.94 -17.90
CA HIS A 172 -5.24 -6.94 -19.03
C HIS A 172 -5.01 -5.73 -19.95
N PRO A 173 -4.60 -5.92 -21.21
CA PRO A 173 -4.38 -4.81 -22.13
C PRO A 173 -5.66 -4.36 -22.86
N THR A 174 -6.69 -5.21 -23.01
CA THR A 174 -7.95 -4.88 -23.69
C THR A 174 -9.04 -5.92 -23.37
N SER A 175 -10.16 -5.52 -22.76
CA SER A 175 -11.54 -6.04 -22.98
C SER A 175 -12.48 -5.73 -21.80
N THR A 176 -13.76 -5.55 -22.15
CA THR A 176 -14.89 -5.20 -21.30
C THR A 176 -15.56 -6.44 -20.66
N LEU A 177 -15.64 -6.46 -19.30
CA LEU A 177 -16.50 -7.25 -18.37
C LEU A 177 -16.13 -8.72 -18.05
N PRO A 178 -16.59 -9.31 -16.90
CA PRO A 178 -16.95 -8.75 -15.58
C PRO A 178 -16.13 -9.39 -14.40
N ARG A 179 -16.44 -8.98 -13.17
CA ARG A 179 -15.88 -9.32 -11.83
C ARG A 179 -15.04 -10.62 -11.70
N CYS A 180 -13.92 -10.51 -10.98
CA CYS A 180 -13.16 -11.63 -10.42
C CYS A 180 -13.99 -12.39 -9.37
N ASP A 181 -14.88 -13.28 -9.82
CA ASP A 181 -15.54 -14.25 -8.95
C ASP A 181 -14.61 -15.46 -8.75
N PHE A 182 -14.04 -15.59 -7.56
CA PHE A 182 -13.19 -16.72 -7.17
C PHE A 182 -14.05 -17.87 -6.63
N CYS A 183 -14.16 -18.97 -7.38
CA CYS A 183 -14.54 -20.27 -6.83
C CYS A 183 -13.28 -20.97 -6.29
N VAL A 184 -13.32 -21.34 -5.02
CA VAL A 184 -12.33 -22.20 -4.35
C VAL A 184 -12.83 -23.64 -4.49
N GLU A 185 -12.07 -24.50 -5.17
CA GLU A 185 -12.13 -25.96 -4.96
C GLU A 185 -11.06 -26.39 -3.95
#